data_AF-G1UYM9-F1
#
_entry.id   AF-G1UYM9-F1
#
_cell.length_a   1.000
_cell.length_b   1.000
_cell.length_c   1.000
_cell.angle_alpha   90.00
_cell.angle_beta   90.00
_cell.angle_gamma   90.00
#
_symmetry.space_group_name_H-M   'P 1'
#
loop_
_entity.id
_entity.type
_entity.pdbx_description
1 polymer ?
#
loop_
_entity_poly.entity_id
_entity_poly.type
_entity_poly.pdbx_seq_one_letter_code
_entity_poly.pdbx_strand_id
1 'polypeptide(L)'
;MSTVSQGSLPDMTEEVLGNFSAILESMDFAQELELLGIRKLHFRQRKRAIRELRAMGIGLWRLGLKRSFPSDGEFLFERFMLGLYEQAHTNKEREQANAFDLLVRSYIDKFGERGDTDFTTVSGHIVSLFRRKPGDTAAQRLKLALLMRNTYTDIFRHLI
;
A
#
# COMPACT_ATOMS: atom_id res chain seq x y z
N MET A 1 -0.02 -26.76 31.79
CA MET A 1 0.45 -25.35 31.86
C MET A 1 1.27 -25.10 30.62
N SER A 2 0.65 -24.54 29.58
CA SER A 2 1.33 -24.23 28.32
C SER A 2 1.93 -22.84 28.43
N THR A 3 3.25 -22.75 28.47
CA THR A 3 3.99 -21.50 28.36
C THR A 3 3.76 -20.95 26.96
N VAL A 4 2.90 -19.95 26.85
CA VAL A 4 2.85 -19.08 25.67
C VAL A 4 4.22 -18.41 25.62
N SER A 5 5.06 -18.83 24.67
CA SER A 5 6.29 -18.13 24.35
C SER A 5 5.88 -16.73 23.91
N GLN A 6 6.05 -15.74 24.78
CA GLN A 6 6.01 -14.35 24.37
C GLN A 6 7.21 -14.16 23.44
N GLY A 7 6.95 -14.11 22.13
CA GLY A 7 7.97 -13.84 21.12
C GLY A 7 8.70 -12.55 21.48
N SER A 8 10.02 -12.59 21.40
CA SER A 8 10.88 -11.42 21.56
C SER A 8 10.42 -10.32 20.60
N LEU A 9 10.54 -9.03 20.96
CA LEU A 9 10.22 -7.90 20.05
C LEU A 9 10.85 -8.06 18.64
N PRO A 10 12.08 -8.60 18.49
CA PRO A 10 12.67 -8.93 17.19
C PRO A 10 11.89 -9.99 16.38
N ASP A 11 11.44 -11.08 17.00
CA ASP A 11 10.70 -12.17 16.31
C ASP A 11 9.37 -11.65 15.74
N MET A 12 8.63 -10.87 16.54
CA MET A 12 7.36 -10.28 16.12
C MET A 12 7.56 -9.29 14.96
N THR A 13 8.67 -8.53 15.00
CA THR A 13 9.00 -7.58 13.93
C THR A 13 9.24 -8.31 12.63
N GLU A 14 10.06 -9.36 12.63
CA GLU A 14 10.35 -10.15 11.41
C GLU A 14 9.09 -10.82 10.86
N GLU A 15 8.23 -11.37 11.72
CA GLU A 15 6.98 -11.99 11.32
C GLU A 15 6.02 -10.99 10.65
N VAL A 16 5.75 -9.84 11.28
CA VAL A 16 4.83 -8.83 10.74
C VAL A 16 5.34 -8.27 9.41
N LEU A 17 6.65 -8.02 9.29
CA LEU A 17 7.28 -7.54 8.06
C LEU A 17 7.25 -8.60 6.95
N GLY A 18 7.54 -9.86 7.29
CA GLY A 18 7.48 -10.99 6.36
C GLY A 18 6.06 -11.23 5.83
N ASN A 19 5.08 -11.25 6.73
CA ASN A 19 3.66 -11.41 6.37
C ASN A 19 3.21 -10.31 5.41
N PHE A 20 3.52 -9.05 5.71
CA PHE A 20 3.15 -7.97 4.81
C PHE A 20 3.89 -8.02 3.47
N SER A 21 5.17 -8.40 3.46
CA SER A 21 5.93 -8.57 2.21
C SER A 21 5.26 -9.60 1.30
N ALA A 22 4.87 -10.76 1.86
CA ALA A 22 4.15 -11.80 1.12
C ALA A 22 2.81 -11.29 0.56
N ILE A 23 2.05 -10.53 1.36
CA ILE A 23 0.79 -9.92 0.91
C ILE A 23 1.05 -8.98 -0.25
N LEU A 24 1.99 -8.03 -0.10
CA LEU A 24 2.30 -7.04 -1.14
C LEU A 24 2.81 -7.67 -2.44
N GLU A 25 3.58 -8.75 -2.35
CA GLU A 25 4.04 -9.53 -3.50
C GLU A 25 2.89 -10.26 -4.20
N SER A 26 1.94 -10.79 -3.43
CA SER A 26 0.78 -11.54 -3.93
C SER A 26 -0.35 -10.66 -4.48
N MET A 27 -0.34 -9.34 -4.25
CA MET A 27 -1.40 -8.44 -4.73
C MET A 27 -1.52 -8.46 -6.26
N ASP A 28 -2.66 -8.96 -6.76
CA ASP A 28 -3.05 -8.86 -8.16
C ASP A 28 -3.92 -7.62 -8.41
N PHE A 29 -3.35 -6.64 -9.12
CA PHE A 29 -4.03 -5.39 -9.47
C PHE A 29 -4.85 -5.46 -10.76
N ALA A 30 -5.20 -6.65 -11.25
CA ALA A 30 -5.91 -6.80 -12.53
C ALA A 30 -7.23 -6.00 -12.57
N GLN A 31 -8.01 -6.04 -11.49
CA GLN A 31 -9.31 -5.37 -11.40
C GLN A 31 -9.16 -3.84 -11.39
N GLU A 32 -8.19 -3.31 -10.64
CA GLU A 32 -7.89 -1.89 -10.58
C GLU A 32 -7.40 -1.38 -11.93
N LEU A 33 -6.54 -2.15 -12.60
CA LEU A 33 -6.01 -1.79 -13.92
C LEU A 33 -7.11 -1.78 -14.98
N GLU A 34 -8.04 -2.75 -14.94
CA GLU A 34 -9.22 -2.76 -15.80
C GLU A 34 -10.13 -1.56 -15.54
N LEU A 35 -10.40 -1.25 -14.26
CA LEU A 35 -11.20 -0.11 -13.85
C LEU A 35 -10.63 1.22 -14.33
N LEU A 36 -9.29 1.35 -14.33
CA LEU A 36 -8.56 2.51 -14.84
C LEU A 36 -8.45 2.52 -16.38
N GLY A 37 -8.99 1.52 -17.08
CA GLY A 37 -8.93 1.41 -18.54
C GLY A 37 -7.53 1.07 -19.08
N ILE A 38 -6.65 0.50 -18.24
CA ILE A 38 -5.27 0.18 -18.57
C ILE A 38 -5.18 -1.24 -19.13
N ARG A 39 -5.17 -1.33 -20.47
CA ARG A 39 -5.03 -2.59 -21.21
C ARG A 39 -3.63 -3.22 -21.03
N LYS A 40 -3.55 -4.54 -21.26
CA LYS A 40 -2.33 -5.36 -21.12
C LYS A 40 -1.13 -4.83 -21.92
N LEU A 41 -1.35 -4.25 -23.11
CA LEU A 41 -0.29 -3.74 -23.98
C LEU A 41 0.23 -2.34 -23.59
N HIS A 42 -0.39 -1.64 -22.62
CA HIS A 42 0.06 -0.33 -22.17
C HIS A 42 1.21 -0.44 -21.15
N PHE A 43 2.30 -1.14 -21.48
CA PHE A 43 3.36 -1.53 -20.53
C PHE A 43 3.86 -0.39 -19.62
N ARG A 44 4.13 0.79 -20.18
CA ARG A 44 4.60 1.95 -19.41
C ARG A 44 3.53 2.47 -18.43
N GLN A 45 2.29 2.61 -18.89
CA GLN A 45 1.18 3.05 -18.03
C GLN A 45 0.85 2.00 -16.96
N ARG A 46 0.92 0.72 -17.31
CA ARG A 46 0.72 -0.40 -16.40
C ARG A 46 1.78 -0.42 -15.30
N LYS A 47 3.07 -0.29 -15.65
CA LYS A 47 4.16 -0.18 -14.67
C LYS A 47 3.95 1.01 -13.73
N ARG A 48 3.55 2.17 -14.25
CA ARG A 48 3.22 3.34 -13.44
C ARG A 48 2.04 3.09 -12.50
N ALA A 49 0.93 2.55 -13.01
CA ALA A 49 -0.26 2.28 -12.20
C ALA A 49 -0.02 1.25 -11.10
N ILE A 50 0.71 0.17 -11.40
CA ILE A 50 1.10 -0.82 -10.38
C ILE A 50 1.95 -0.15 -9.29
N ARG A 51 2.85 0.76 -9.66
CA ARG A 51 3.66 1.52 -8.69
C ARG A 51 2.78 2.41 -7.80
N GLU A 52 1.79 3.09 -8.37
CA GLU A 52 0.80 3.87 -7.59
C GLU A 52 -0.01 2.99 -6.63
N LEU A 53 -0.52 1.87 -7.12
CA LEU A 53 -1.36 0.95 -6.33
C LEU A 53 -0.57 0.25 -5.23
N ARG A 54 0.69 -0.12 -5.46
CA ARG A 54 1.58 -0.65 -4.41
C ARG A 54 1.87 0.41 -3.33
N ALA A 55 2.18 1.64 -3.73
CA ALA A 55 2.42 2.71 -2.77
C ALA A 55 1.18 2.98 -1.90
N MET A 56 0.00 2.97 -2.52
CA MET A 56 -1.28 3.06 -1.83
C MET A 56 -1.50 1.88 -0.87
N GLY A 57 -1.21 0.64 -1.30
CA GLY A 57 -1.33 -0.56 -0.47
C GLY A 57 -0.45 -0.52 0.78
N ILE A 58 0.78 0.01 0.67
CA ILE A 58 1.66 0.25 1.82
C ILE A 58 1.06 1.31 2.76
N GLY A 59 0.47 2.38 2.22
CA GLY A 59 -0.25 3.36 3.03
C GLY A 59 -1.45 2.77 3.79
N LEU A 60 -2.22 1.88 3.16
CA LEU A 60 -3.30 1.13 3.83
C LEU A 60 -2.75 0.22 4.94
N TRP A 61 -1.62 -0.44 4.71
CA TRP A 61 -0.96 -1.25 5.74
C TRP A 61 -0.54 -0.42 6.94
N ARG A 62 0.03 0.78 6.75
CA ARG A 62 0.34 1.69 7.86
C ARG A 62 -0.90 2.06 8.68
N LEU A 63 -2.06 2.25 8.05
CA LEU A 63 -3.32 2.45 8.78
C LEU A 63 -3.68 1.23 9.64
N GLY A 64 -3.46 0.02 9.11
CA GLY A 64 -3.66 -1.23 9.84
C GLY A 64 -2.71 -1.35 11.03
N LEU A 65 -1.42 -1.06 10.84
CA LEU A 65 -0.41 -1.08 11.89
C LEU A 65 -0.75 -0.13 13.04
N LYS A 66 -1.16 1.12 12.75
CA LYS A 66 -1.54 2.08 13.79
C LYS A 66 -2.69 1.59 14.66
N ARG A 67 -3.58 0.79 14.09
CA ARG A 67 -4.76 0.24 14.78
C ARG A 67 -4.42 -1.02 15.59
N SER A 68 -3.61 -1.92 15.04
CA SER A 68 -3.25 -3.18 15.69
C SER A 68 -2.09 -3.07 16.67
N PHE A 69 -1.16 -2.15 16.42
CA PHE A 69 0.07 -1.92 17.20
C PHE A 69 0.22 -0.43 17.52
N PRO A 70 -0.58 0.16 18.43
CA PRO A 70 -0.55 1.61 18.69
C PRO A 70 0.82 2.15 19.16
N SER A 71 1.63 1.31 19.82
CA SER A 71 2.96 1.69 20.32
C SER A 71 4.07 1.45 19.28
N ASP A 72 3.97 0.41 18.47
CA ASP A 72 5.06 -0.07 17.61
C ASP A 72 4.79 0.11 16.10
N GLY A 73 3.55 0.47 15.72
CA GLY A 73 3.13 0.48 14.32
C GLY A 73 3.93 1.43 13.43
N GLU A 74 4.36 2.58 13.96
CA GLU A 74 5.23 3.49 13.20
C GLU A 74 6.65 2.92 13.04
N PHE A 75 7.17 2.27 14.09
CA PHE A 75 8.47 1.62 14.03
C PHE A 75 8.47 0.48 13.00
N LEU A 76 7.42 -0.35 12.99
CA LEU A 76 7.25 -1.43 12.02
C LEU A 76 7.17 -0.88 10.59
N PHE A 77 6.43 0.21 10.38
CA PHE A 77 6.35 0.88 9.08
C PHE A 77 7.72 1.39 8.61
N GLU A 78 8.44 2.13 9.44
CA GLU A 78 9.75 2.68 9.07
C GLU A 78 10.79 1.57 8.87
N ARG A 79 10.73 0.47 9.64
CA ARG A 79 11.61 -0.69 9.43
C ARG A 79 11.34 -1.37 8.09
N PHE A 80 10.08 -1.49 7.68
CA PHE A 80 9.71 -2.00 6.36
C PHE A 80 10.27 -1.12 5.23
N MET A 81 10.07 0.20 5.33
CA MET A 81 10.56 1.16 4.32
C MET A 81 12.09 1.15 4.24
N LEU A 82 12.79 1.05 5.37
CA LEU A 82 14.23 0.89 5.42
C LEU A 82 14.67 -0.40 4.71
N GLY A 83 13.97 -1.51 4.93
CA GLY A 83 14.26 -2.78 4.26
C GLY A 83 14.20 -2.68 2.73
N LEU A 84 13.24 -1.92 2.17
CA LEU A 84 13.16 -1.66 0.74
C LEU A 84 14.37 -0.86 0.21
N TYR A 85 14.90 0.06 1.03
CA TYR A 85 16.09 0.83 0.69
C TYR A 85 17.37 -0.01 0.81
N GLU A 86 17.49 -0.84 1.84
CA GLU A 86 18.65 -1.71 2.09
C GLU A 86 18.86 -2.75 0.97
N GLN A 87 17.80 -3.12 0.25
CA GLN A 87 17.87 -3.97 -0.93
C GLN A 87 18.47 -3.28 -2.17
N ALA A 88 18.67 -1.96 -2.15
CA ALA A 88 19.25 -1.22 -3.27
C ALA A 88 20.79 -1.28 -3.27
N HIS A 89 21.35 -1.95 -4.28
CA HIS A 89 22.80 -2.18 -4.39
C HIS A 89 23.52 -1.13 -5.24
N THR A 90 22.78 -0.34 -6.01
CA THR A 90 23.31 0.73 -6.88
C THR A 90 22.72 2.10 -6.54
N ASN A 91 23.41 3.18 -6.90
CA ASN A 91 22.89 4.55 -6.73
C ASN A 91 21.54 4.76 -7.42
N LYS A 92 21.36 4.18 -8.61
CA LYS A 92 20.11 4.25 -9.36
C LYS A 92 18.96 3.53 -8.66
N GLU A 93 19.22 2.40 -8.03
CA GLU A 93 18.22 1.69 -7.23
C GLU A 93 17.87 2.47 -5.96
N ARG A 94 18.85 3.10 -5.31
CA ARG A 94 18.62 3.96 -4.14
C ARG A 94 17.77 5.17 -4.48
N GLU A 95 18.03 5.82 -5.62
CA GLU A 95 17.17 6.90 -6.14
C GLU A 95 15.73 6.44 -6.39
N GLN A 96 15.56 5.23 -6.95
CA GLN A 96 14.23 4.66 -7.19
C GLN A 96 13.49 4.32 -5.89
N ALA A 97 14.20 3.77 -4.90
CA ALA A 97 13.68 3.49 -3.57
C ALA A 97 13.25 4.79 -2.88
N ASN A 98 14.08 5.82 -2.88
CA ASN A 98 13.76 7.14 -2.34
C ASN A 98 12.54 7.76 -3.03
N ALA A 99 12.47 7.71 -4.35
CA ALA A 99 11.32 8.20 -5.10
C ALA A 99 10.05 7.40 -4.81
N PHE A 100 10.18 6.13 -4.41
CA PHE A 100 9.06 5.28 -4.03
C PHE A 100 8.61 5.56 -2.58
N ASP A 101 9.55 5.77 -1.65
CA ASP A 101 9.25 6.23 -0.30
C ASP A 101 8.46 7.54 -0.30
N LEU A 102 8.92 8.54 -1.06
CA LEU A 102 8.18 9.80 -1.23
C LEU A 102 6.77 9.59 -1.79
N LEU A 103 6.60 8.62 -2.70
CA LEU A 103 5.28 8.29 -3.23
C LEU A 103 4.39 7.68 -2.15
N VAL A 104 4.89 6.71 -1.38
CA VAL A 104 4.17 6.09 -0.25
C VAL A 104 3.74 7.15 0.76
N ARG A 105 4.66 8.04 1.16
CA ARG A 105 4.37 9.14 2.08
C ARG A 105 3.30 10.08 1.54
N SER A 106 3.32 10.38 0.24
CA SER A 106 2.26 11.18 -0.39
C SER A 106 0.88 10.52 -0.35
N TYR A 107 0.79 9.18 -0.34
CA TYR A 107 -0.47 8.46 -0.15
C TYR A 107 -0.90 8.46 1.33
N ILE A 108 0.04 8.30 2.26
CA ILE A 108 -0.19 8.43 3.70
C ILE A 108 -0.83 9.79 4.00
N ASP A 109 -0.28 10.87 3.44
CA ASP A 109 -0.82 12.23 3.62
C ASP A 109 -2.25 12.35 3.05
N LYS A 110 -2.55 11.66 1.94
CA LYS A 110 -3.88 11.67 1.31
C LYS A 110 -4.93 10.87 2.08
N PHE A 111 -4.54 9.84 2.84
CA PHE A 111 -5.43 9.20 3.79
C PHE A 111 -5.81 10.17 4.92
N GLY A 112 -4.87 11.05 5.30
CA GLY A 112 -5.12 12.20 6.19
C GLY A 112 -5.75 11.80 7.52
N GLU A 113 -6.52 12.72 8.11
CA GLU A 113 -7.21 12.49 9.39
C GLU A 113 -8.34 11.45 9.29
N ARG A 114 -8.92 11.25 8.10
CA ARG A 114 -10.00 10.27 7.90
C ARG A 114 -9.50 8.83 7.98
N GLY A 115 -8.20 8.59 7.75
CA GLY A 115 -7.59 7.28 7.93
C GLY A 115 -8.28 6.18 7.12
N ASP A 116 -8.80 5.17 7.80
CA ASP A 116 -9.48 4.00 7.23
C ASP A 116 -11.00 4.17 7.02
N THR A 117 -11.55 5.34 7.39
CA THR A 117 -13.00 5.59 7.34
C THR A 117 -13.49 6.03 5.96
N ASP A 118 -12.62 6.64 5.14
CA ASP A 118 -12.99 7.19 3.83
C ASP A 118 -11.80 7.18 2.86
N PHE A 119 -11.95 6.44 1.76
CA PHE A 119 -10.93 6.31 0.71
C PHE A 119 -11.22 7.14 -0.55
N THR A 120 -12.26 7.98 -0.54
CA THR A 120 -12.69 8.74 -1.73
C THR A 120 -11.65 9.75 -2.23
N THR A 121 -10.89 10.38 -1.32
CA THR A 121 -9.79 11.30 -1.68
C THR A 121 -8.71 10.58 -2.48
N VAL A 122 -8.27 9.43 -1.98
CA VAL A 122 -7.20 8.62 -2.59
C VAL A 122 -7.67 8.00 -3.90
N SER A 123 -8.89 7.46 -3.94
CA SER A 123 -9.46 6.92 -5.19
C SER A 123 -9.64 7.99 -6.26
N GLY A 124 -10.10 9.19 -5.86
CA GLY A 124 -10.20 10.37 -6.71
C GLY A 124 -8.86 10.77 -7.33
N HIS A 125 -7.79 10.73 -6.53
CA HIS A 125 -6.43 11.00 -6.98
C HIS A 125 -5.94 9.96 -8.00
N ILE A 126 -6.03 8.66 -7.70
CA ILE A 126 -5.56 7.62 -8.62
C ILE A 126 -6.34 7.67 -9.95
N VAL A 127 -7.66 7.82 -9.90
CA VAL A 127 -8.47 7.93 -11.12
C VAL A 127 -8.05 9.14 -11.95
N SER A 128 -7.70 10.27 -11.34
CA SER A 128 -7.29 11.46 -12.09
C SER A 128 -5.94 11.29 -12.79
N LEU A 129 -5.00 10.52 -12.23
CA LEU A 129 -3.69 10.25 -12.83
C LEU A 129 -3.77 9.49 -14.17
N PHE A 130 -4.78 8.64 -14.34
CA PHE A 130 -4.90 7.74 -15.50
C PHE A 130 -6.07 8.08 -16.42
N ARG A 131 -6.87 9.10 -16.08
CA ARG A 131 -7.99 9.56 -16.89
C ARG A 131 -7.51 10.11 -18.22
N ARG A 132 -8.08 9.61 -19.31
CA ARG A 132 -7.78 10.07 -20.69
C ARG A 132 -8.71 11.15 -21.22
N LYS A 133 -9.95 11.25 -20.71
CA LYS A 133 -10.95 12.21 -21.20
C LYS A 133 -11.77 12.83 -20.07
N PRO A 134 -12.23 14.09 -20.23
CA PRO A 134 -13.23 14.66 -19.36
C PRO A 134 -14.57 13.89 -19.50
N GLY A 135 -14.89 13.02 -18.56
CA GLY A 135 -16.22 12.40 -18.39
C GLY A 135 -16.56 12.18 -16.91
N ASP A 136 -17.76 11.72 -16.61
CA ASP A 136 -18.12 11.33 -15.25
C ASP A 136 -17.25 10.14 -14.80
N THR A 137 -16.56 10.33 -13.67
CA THR A 137 -15.67 9.32 -13.07
C THR A 137 -16.14 8.92 -11.67
N ALA A 138 -17.32 9.38 -11.23
CA ALA A 138 -17.85 9.09 -9.91
C ALA A 138 -17.93 7.58 -9.65
N ALA A 139 -18.47 6.82 -10.62
CA ALA A 139 -18.55 5.36 -10.52
C ALA A 139 -17.17 4.69 -10.42
N GLN A 140 -16.17 5.18 -11.16
CA GLN A 140 -14.80 4.63 -11.09
C GLN A 140 -14.14 4.92 -9.74
N ARG A 141 -14.29 6.15 -9.24
CA ARG A 141 -13.75 6.55 -7.94
C ARG A 141 -14.38 5.75 -6.81
N LEU A 142 -15.69 5.54 -6.86
CA LEU A 142 -16.41 4.73 -5.88
C LEU A 142 -15.96 3.27 -5.92
N LYS A 143 -15.94 2.65 -7.11
CA LYS A 143 -15.46 1.26 -7.27
C LYS A 143 -14.02 1.10 -6.76
N LEU A 144 -13.14 2.03 -7.06
CA LEU A 144 -11.75 1.97 -6.60
C LEU A 144 -11.65 2.15 -5.07
N ALA A 145 -12.45 3.03 -4.47
CA ALA A 145 -12.53 3.16 -3.01
C ALA A 145 -13.01 1.87 -2.32
N LEU A 146 -13.95 1.15 -2.94
CA LEU A 146 -14.42 -0.15 -2.45
C LEU A 146 -13.33 -1.24 -2.56
N LEU A 147 -12.58 -1.26 -3.67
CA LEU A 147 -11.42 -2.15 -3.81
C LEU A 147 -10.37 -1.87 -2.74
N MET A 148 -10.05 -0.59 -2.49
CA MET A 148 -9.16 -0.18 -1.40
C MET A 148 -9.66 -0.65 -0.03
N ARG A 149 -10.97 -0.59 0.22
CA ARG A 149 -11.57 -1.10 1.46
C ARG A 149 -11.42 -2.61 1.61
N ASN A 150 -11.58 -3.36 0.53
CA ASN A 150 -11.34 -4.80 0.54
C ASN A 150 -9.86 -5.10 0.81
N THR A 151 -8.95 -4.44 0.09
CA THR A 151 -7.50 -4.58 0.31
C THR A 151 -7.11 -4.25 1.75
N TYR A 152 -7.63 -3.16 2.33
CA TYR A 152 -7.38 -2.81 3.73
C TYR A 152 -7.87 -3.90 4.68
N THR A 153 -9.06 -4.45 4.44
CA THR A 153 -9.64 -5.52 5.26
C THR A 153 -8.79 -6.79 5.17
N ASP A 154 -8.32 -7.14 3.98
CA ASP A 154 -7.48 -8.31 3.77
C ASP A 154 -6.10 -8.13 4.42
N ILE A 155 -5.47 -6.96 4.28
CA ILE A 155 -4.24 -6.62 4.99
C ILE A 155 -4.46 -6.76 6.50
N PHE A 156 -5.53 -6.16 7.03
CA PHE A 156 -5.81 -6.17 8.47
C PHE A 156 -6.02 -7.58 9.04
N ARG A 157 -6.66 -8.48 8.28
CA ARG A 157 -6.85 -9.88 8.69
C ARG A 157 -5.56 -10.69 8.83
N HIS A 158 -4.49 -10.27 8.15
CA HIS A 158 -3.21 -10.99 8.15
C HIS A 158 -2.13 -10.27 8.97
N LEU A 159 -2.51 -9.23 9.73
CA LEU A 159 -1.62 -8.52 10.66
C LEU A 159 -1.47 -9.21 12.02
N ILE A 160 -2.35 -10.16 12.36
CA ILE A 160 -2.49 -10.82 13.67
C ILE A 160 -2.69 -12.32 13.45
#